data_AF-A0A1Y4L1A0-F1
#
_entry.id   AF-A0A1Y4L1A0-F1
#
_cell.length_a   1.000
_cell.length_b   1.000
_cell.length_c   1.000
_cell.angle_alpha   90.00
_cell.angle_beta   90.00
_cell.angle_gamma   90.00
#
_symmetry.space_group_name_H-M   'P 1'
#
loop_
_entity.id
_entity.type
_entity.pdbx_description
1 polymer ?
#
loop_
_entity_poly.entity_id
_entity_poly.type
_entity_poly.pdbx_seq_one_letter_code
_entity_poly.pdbx_strand_id
1 'polypeptide(L)'
;MMIDRRDMSKIKMHKKRHHIPQIRMPRRRKNNAHLDRNTGILVVLFFLVALAVQGTGSMKDGTVVNVRLKAENIEIRQEENIPKLKAKVEVEGNRETILDKERGYTVQDLVDELESGKGYELECQTDGTKEGRYPIKIRLDGDFEETLMGKYLNKLQLETKEGALTVSNKYGTWDGDKFKRYDGTYVEKDFIESKGDTYYLDDKGKKVTGWQTLNSYTYYFDKDGKMKTGWMENKDGKYYFNSDGTMHIGWLTENEDKYYFDKDGKMMTGEQQVGIRHCVFGKDGKLETEDLSIDVNKPMIALTFDDGPGARTKELLEVLKENGARATFFMVGENIPNHPDTIKLMEDIGCELGNHTAHHENLTKLNESGIQAAVGDVNTKLSKIVGHGATSLRPPYGAKNDLVKKTAGLPLVLWSVDTEDWKLKNKEATYKAIMNGAKDGNIILLHDIHSWSVDAAIEAIPQLVARGFQLVTVSELADARDVQMQNGESYFSFPKQQ
;
A
#
# COMPACT_ATOMS: atom_id res chain seq x y z
N MET A 1 -17.64 9.08 -58.30
CA MET A 1 -18.45 10.28 -58.01
C MET A 1 -18.50 10.42 -56.50
N MET A 2 -17.57 11.16 -55.87
CA MET A 2 -17.61 12.61 -55.62
C MET A 2 -18.98 13.10 -55.12
N ILE A 3 -19.11 13.25 -53.80
CA ILE A 3 -19.14 14.51 -53.02
C ILE A 3 -20.57 15.05 -52.91
N ASP A 4 -21.10 15.08 -51.69
CA ASP A 4 -21.50 16.37 -51.14
C ASP A 4 -21.26 16.46 -49.62
N ARG A 5 -20.72 17.61 -49.22
CA ARG A 5 -20.35 18.06 -47.87
C ARG A 5 -21.10 19.35 -47.63
N ARG A 6 -21.64 19.48 -46.40
CA ARG A 6 -21.96 20.68 -45.58
C ARG A 6 -23.36 20.48 -44.98
N ASP A 7 -23.63 20.72 -43.70
CA ASP A 7 -23.21 21.91 -42.98
C ASP A 7 -23.28 21.80 -41.44
N MET A 8 -22.37 22.57 -40.80
CA MET A 8 -22.47 23.29 -39.51
C MET A 8 -23.05 22.57 -38.25
N SER A 9 -22.35 22.45 -37.11
CA SER A 9 -21.90 23.58 -36.29
C SER A 9 -21.39 23.10 -34.92
N LYS A 10 -20.22 23.64 -34.53
CA LYS A 10 -19.71 23.97 -33.18
C LYS A 10 -20.45 23.41 -31.95
N ILE A 11 -19.82 22.44 -31.27
CA ILE A 11 -19.94 22.30 -29.81
C ILE A 11 -18.53 22.40 -29.20
N LYS A 12 -18.32 23.51 -28.47
CA LYS A 12 -17.14 23.77 -27.65
C LYS A 12 -16.97 22.65 -26.62
N MET A 13 -15.89 21.87 -26.70
CA MET A 13 -15.44 21.03 -25.58
C MET A 13 -14.95 21.94 -24.45
N HIS A 14 -15.83 22.20 -23.49
CA HIS A 14 -15.45 22.69 -22.16
C HIS A 14 -14.82 21.51 -21.39
N LYS A 15 -13.49 21.39 -21.44
CA LYS A 15 -12.75 20.59 -20.46
C LYS A 15 -12.83 21.31 -19.11
N LYS A 16 -13.90 21.05 -18.34
CA LYS A 16 -13.93 21.40 -16.91
C LYS A 16 -12.92 20.50 -16.20
N ARG A 17 -11.81 21.10 -15.77
CA ARG A 17 -10.87 20.52 -14.82
C ARG A 17 -11.61 20.32 -13.50
N HIS A 18 -11.88 19.07 -13.13
CA HIS A 18 -12.29 18.73 -11.78
C HIS A 18 -11.06 18.85 -10.87
N HIS A 19 -11.13 19.79 -9.93
CA HIS A 19 -10.16 19.98 -8.87
C HIS A 19 -10.49 18.95 -7.77
N ILE A 20 -9.73 17.87 -7.74
CA ILE A 20 -9.73 16.85 -6.68
C ILE A 20 -8.59 17.25 -5.72
N PRO A 21 -8.79 17.34 -4.39
CA PRO A 21 -7.68 17.49 -3.47
C PRO A 21 -6.85 16.19 -3.48
N GLN A 22 -5.70 16.23 -4.14
CA GLN A 22 -4.71 15.16 -4.05
C GLN A 22 -4.01 15.24 -2.69
N ILE A 23 -4.21 14.22 -1.85
CA ILE A 23 -3.20 13.86 -0.86
C ILE A 23 -2.01 13.32 -1.66
N ARG A 24 -0.93 14.11 -1.73
CA ARG A 24 0.31 13.76 -2.41
C ARG A 24 1.09 12.77 -1.56
N MET A 25 1.13 11.51 -1.95
CA MET A 25 2.22 10.59 -1.62
C MET A 25 3.04 10.28 -2.88
N PRO A 26 4.37 10.17 -2.78
CA PRO A 26 5.24 9.96 -3.92
C PRO A 26 5.02 8.58 -4.55
N ARG A 27 4.62 8.55 -5.83
CA ARG A 27 4.58 7.34 -6.65
C ARG A 27 6.00 6.87 -6.94
N ARG A 28 6.33 5.64 -6.50
CA ARG A 28 7.55 4.92 -6.86
C ARG A 28 7.55 4.64 -8.38
N ARG A 29 8.41 5.33 -9.13
CA ARG A 29 8.66 5.01 -10.55
C ARG A 29 9.51 3.74 -10.62
N LYS A 30 8.97 2.67 -11.23
CA LYS A 30 9.78 1.55 -11.74
C LYS A 30 10.60 2.10 -12.91
N ASN A 31 11.89 2.34 -12.70
CA ASN A 31 12.83 2.61 -13.78
C ASN A 31 13.58 1.33 -14.10
N ASN A 32 13.43 0.87 -15.35
CA ASN A 32 14.27 -0.13 -15.97
C ASN A 32 15.72 0.35 -15.92
N ALA A 33 16.59 -0.44 -15.30
CA ALA A 33 18.02 -0.24 -15.38
C ALA A 33 18.47 -0.59 -16.80
N HIS A 34 18.69 0.45 -17.62
CA HIS A 34 19.59 0.31 -18.76
C HIS A 34 21.01 0.23 -18.17
N LEU A 35 21.63 -0.95 -18.27
CA LEU A 35 23.06 -1.12 -18.01
C LEU A 35 23.82 -0.26 -19.03
N ASP A 36 24.29 0.91 -18.59
CA ASP A 36 25.30 1.63 -19.33
C ASP A 36 26.67 1.07 -18.94
N ARG A 37 27.28 0.40 -19.92
CA ARG A 37 28.52 -0.36 -19.78
C ARG A 37 29.70 0.59 -19.96
N ASN A 38 29.95 1.45 -18.97
CA ASN A 38 31.22 2.17 -18.85
C ASN A 38 32.01 1.62 -17.66
N THR A 39 32.73 0.53 -17.92
CA THR A 39 33.85 0.05 -17.10
C THR A 39 34.99 1.05 -17.17
N GLY A 40 34.91 2.12 -16.37
CA GLY A 40 36.06 2.90 -15.94
C GLY A 40 36.59 2.27 -14.66
N ILE A 41 37.81 1.74 -14.71
CA ILE A 41 38.46 1.08 -13.57
C ILE A 41 38.61 2.11 -12.44
N LEU A 42 37.89 1.88 -11.35
CA LEU A 42 37.87 2.72 -10.16
C LEU A 42 39.10 2.35 -9.31
N VAL A 43 40.18 3.12 -9.44
CA VAL A 43 41.35 2.98 -8.59
C VAL A 43 41.16 3.86 -7.36
N VAL A 44 40.77 3.27 -6.23
CA VAL A 44 40.82 3.93 -4.92
C VAL A 44 42.29 3.90 -4.46
N LEU A 45 43.03 4.97 -4.72
CA LEU A 45 44.38 5.15 -4.19
C LEU A 45 44.31 5.94 -2.88
N PHE A 46 44.37 5.22 -1.77
CA PHE A 46 44.79 5.79 -0.49
C PHE A 46 46.30 6.03 -0.57
N PHE A 47 46.73 7.27 -0.82
CA PHE A 47 48.13 7.64 -0.65
C PHE A 47 48.34 8.34 0.68
N LEU A 48 48.67 7.55 1.70
CA LEU A 48 49.53 7.98 2.81
C LEU A 48 50.97 7.64 2.40
N VAL A 49 51.65 8.53 1.67
CA VAL A 49 53.10 8.40 1.48
C VAL A 49 53.78 9.14 2.63
N ALA A 50 53.93 8.45 3.76
CA ALA A 50 54.89 8.82 4.78
C ALA A 50 56.16 7.99 4.56
N LEU A 51 57.05 8.45 3.66
CA LEU A 51 58.40 7.90 3.54
C LEU A 51 59.34 8.73 4.44
N ALA A 52 59.47 8.28 5.69
CA ALA A 52 60.57 8.69 6.55
C ALA A 52 61.86 8.00 6.05
N VAL A 53 62.69 8.73 5.30
CA VAL A 53 64.04 8.27 4.97
C VAL A 53 65.00 8.79 6.03
N GLN A 54 65.44 7.91 6.93
CA GLN A 54 66.67 8.13 7.70
C GLN A 54 67.86 7.90 6.77
N GLY A 55 68.57 8.97 6.43
CA GLY A 55 69.79 8.93 5.63
C GLY A 55 70.62 10.17 5.88
N THR A 56 71.75 10.01 6.57
CA THR A 56 72.70 11.06 6.94
C THR A 56 73.31 11.70 5.70
N GLY A 57 72.90 12.93 5.40
CA GLY A 57 73.50 13.78 4.37
C GLY A 57 73.02 15.22 4.56
N SER A 58 73.95 16.15 4.70
CA SER A 58 73.69 17.58 4.94
C SER A 58 72.88 18.20 3.78
N MET A 59 71.55 18.22 3.91
CA MET A 59 70.64 18.93 3.02
C MET A 59 70.42 20.37 3.51
N LYS A 60 70.56 21.33 2.59
CA LYS A 60 70.24 22.73 2.82
C LYS A 60 68.75 22.86 3.17
N ASP A 61 68.48 23.69 4.17
CA ASP A 61 67.20 24.19 4.63
C ASP A 61 66.19 24.37 3.47
N GLY A 62 65.19 23.51 3.42
CA GLY A 62 64.21 23.42 2.34
C GLY A 62 62.94 22.78 2.86
N THR A 63 62.24 23.50 3.74
CA THR A 63 60.98 23.07 4.34
C THR A 63 59.97 22.74 3.23
N VAL A 64 59.61 21.46 3.08
CA VAL A 64 58.50 21.03 2.22
C VAL A 64 57.24 21.73 2.71
N VAL A 65 56.51 22.39 1.81
CA VAL A 65 55.27 23.10 2.16
C VAL A 65 54.10 22.12 2.07
N ASN A 66 53.33 22.01 3.14
CA ASN A 66 52.14 21.17 3.16
C ASN A 66 50.92 22.01 2.76
N VAL A 67 50.26 21.62 1.68
CA VAL A 67 49.01 22.22 1.23
C VAL A 67 47.91 21.19 1.42
N ARG A 68 46.78 21.61 2.00
CA ARG A 68 45.62 20.74 2.20
C ARG A 68 44.39 21.34 1.54
N LEU A 69 43.81 20.62 0.59
CA LEU A 69 42.58 20.97 -0.09
C LEU A 69 41.40 20.25 0.60
N LYS A 70 40.53 21.00 1.26
CA LYS A 70 39.39 20.45 2.01
C LYS A 70 38.07 20.84 1.35
N ALA A 71 37.27 19.85 0.92
CA ALA A 71 35.92 20.14 0.47
C ALA A 71 35.06 20.64 1.66
N GLU A 72 34.23 21.65 1.41
CA GLU A 72 33.37 22.24 2.44
C GLU A 72 32.24 21.29 2.82
N ASN A 73 31.84 21.31 4.10
CA ASN A 73 30.60 20.69 4.53
C ASN A 73 29.44 21.63 4.21
N ILE A 74 28.37 21.08 3.67
CA ILE A 74 27.19 21.84 3.26
C ILE A 74 25.95 21.11 3.77
N GLU A 75 24.93 21.87 4.14
CA GLU A 75 23.65 21.35 4.58
C GLU A 75 22.53 21.97 3.75
N ILE A 76 21.61 21.12 3.29
CA ILE A 76 20.40 21.51 2.57
C ILE A 76 19.22 20.73 3.13
N ARG A 77 18.01 21.26 2.95
CA ARG A 77 16.79 20.46 3.15
C ARG A 77 16.47 19.67 1.89
N GLN A 78 15.77 18.55 2.06
CA GLN A 78 15.28 17.77 0.92
C GLN A 78 14.57 18.66 -0.11
N GLU A 79 14.87 18.41 -1.39
CA GLU A 79 14.34 19.13 -2.55
C GLU A 79 14.83 20.58 -2.73
N GLU A 80 15.71 21.10 -1.86
CA GLU A 80 16.39 22.36 -2.12
C GLU A 80 17.47 22.19 -3.20
N ASN A 81 17.79 23.29 -3.90
CA ASN A 81 18.85 23.28 -4.89
C ASN A 81 20.20 23.05 -4.21
N ILE A 82 20.96 22.07 -4.69
CA ILE A 82 22.34 21.84 -4.23
C ILE A 82 23.17 23.07 -4.63
N PRO A 83 23.76 23.81 -3.68
CA PRO A 83 24.61 24.95 -3.99
C PRO A 83 25.90 24.50 -4.68
N LYS A 84 26.58 25.42 -5.36
CA LYS A 84 27.89 25.13 -5.97
C LYS A 84 28.85 24.64 -4.87
N LEU A 85 29.41 23.44 -5.07
CA LEU A 85 30.38 22.84 -4.16
C LEU A 85 31.66 23.67 -4.14
N LYS A 86 32.31 23.75 -2.99
CA LYS A 86 33.53 24.52 -2.76
C LYS A 86 34.54 23.72 -1.97
N ALA A 87 35.81 24.11 -2.08
CA ALA A 87 36.88 23.62 -1.24
C ALA A 87 37.69 24.80 -0.69
N LYS A 88 38.32 24.60 0.46
CA LYS A 88 39.24 25.55 1.09
C LYS A 88 40.64 25.00 1.06
N VAL A 89 41.61 25.89 0.89
CA VAL A 89 43.03 25.55 0.91
C VAL A 89 43.62 25.96 2.26
N GLU A 90 44.30 25.04 2.93
CA GLU A 90 45.11 25.31 4.11
C GLU A 90 46.58 25.11 3.76
N VAL A 91 47.45 25.98 4.27
CA VAL A 91 48.89 25.92 4.00
C VAL A 91 49.65 25.93 5.30
N GLU A 92 50.57 25.00 5.45
CA GLU A 92 51.55 24.92 6.53
C GLU A 92 52.95 25.00 5.92
N GLY A 93 53.61 26.14 6.10
CA GLY A 93 54.91 26.45 5.49
C GLY A 93 54.93 27.82 4.82
N ASN A 94 56.00 28.12 4.08
CA ASN A 94 56.18 29.42 3.44
C ASN A 94 55.47 29.47 2.07
N ARG A 95 54.45 30.33 1.95
CA ARG A 95 53.69 30.57 0.71
C ARG A 95 54.53 31.15 -0.44
N GLU A 96 55.63 31.81 -0.14
CA GLU A 96 56.54 32.39 -1.15
C GLU A 96 57.54 31.36 -1.72
N THR A 97 57.43 30.08 -1.35
CA THR A 97 58.33 29.03 -1.84
C THR A 97 58.16 28.85 -3.35
N ILE A 98 59.25 28.98 -4.11
CA ILE A 98 59.25 28.89 -5.59
C ILE A 98 59.16 27.42 -6.03
N LEU A 99 58.03 27.06 -6.63
CA LEU A 99 57.76 25.74 -7.19
C LEU A 99 58.40 25.62 -8.59
N ASP A 100 58.25 26.63 -9.45
CA ASP A 100 58.88 26.71 -10.79
C ASP A 100 59.69 28.01 -10.94
N LYS A 101 61.02 27.87 -11.08
CA LYS A 101 61.94 29.01 -11.19
C LYS A 101 61.88 29.72 -12.54
N GLU A 102 61.56 29.02 -13.62
CA GLU A 102 61.51 29.61 -14.96
C GLU A 102 60.31 30.53 -15.12
N ARG A 103 59.21 30.17 -14.46
CA ARG A 103 57.95 30.93 -14.47
C ARG A 103 57.79 31.88 -13.29
N GLY A 104 58.65 31.76 -12.27
CA GLY A 104 58.49 32.47 -11.00
C GLY A 104 57.25 32.02 -10.20
N TYR A 105 56.74 30.81 -10.46
CA TYR A 105 55.51 30.29 -9.86
C TYR A 105 55.77 29.78 -8.44
N THR A 106 54.99 30.27 -7.49
CA THR A 106 55.13 30.06 -6.05
C THR A 106 54.03 29.15 -5.48
N VAL A 107 54.14 28.80 -4.19
CA VAL A 107 53.04 28.15 -3.48
C VAL A 107 51.81 29.06 -3.38
N GLN A 108 51.97 30.38 -3.27
CA GLN A 108 50.84 31.30 -3.26
C GLN A 108 50.07 31.27 -4.59
N ASP A 109 50.77 31.20 -5.74
CA ASP A 109 50.12 31.07 -7.05
C ASP A 109 49.30 29.77 -7.14
N LEU A 110 49.85 28.66 -6.63
CA LEU A 110 49.12 27.39 -6.53
C LEU A 110 47.88 27.49 -5.64
N VAL A 111 48.00 28.18 -4.51
CA VAL A 111 46.87 28.41 -3.60
C VAL A 111 45.79 29.23 -4.31
N ASP A 112 46.16 30.30 -5.00
CA ASP A 112 45.21 31.15 -5.74
C ASP A 112 44.50 30.35 -6.87
N GLU A 113 45.23 29.47 -7.56
CA GLU A 113 44.65 28.57 -8.56
C GLU A 113 43.65 27.58 -7.93
N LEU A 114 44.03 26.91 -6.85
CA LEU A 114 43.16 25.98 -6.12
C LEU A 114 41.94 26.71 -5.53
N GLU A 115 42.11 27.88 -4.93
CA GLU A 115 41.00 28.69 -4.39
C GLU A 115 40.05 29.19 -5.50
N SER A 116 40.56 29.37 -6.72
CA SER A 116 39.74 29.69 -7.90
C SER A 116 38.97 28.48 -8.47
N GLY A 117 39.25 27.27 -7.98
CA GLY A 117 38.63 26.02 -8.43
C GLY A 117 39.32 25.39 -9.65
N LYS A 118 40.60 25.69 -9.89
CA LYS A 118 41.41 25.05 -10.94
C LYS A 118 42.17 23.84 -10.39
N GLY A 119 42.39 22.83 -11.23
CA GLY A 119 43.20 21.65 -10.90
C GLY A 119 42.44 20.53 -10.19
N TYR A 120 41.13 20.70 -9.96
CA TYR A 120 40.28 19.67 -9.35
C TYR A 120 38.79 19.84 -9.67
N GLU A 121 38.06 18.74 -9.53
CA GLU A 121 36.60 18.66 -9.56
C GLU A 121 36.06 18.20 -8.18
N LEU A 122 34.84 18.62 -7.86
CA LEU A 122 34.10 18.18 -6.67
C LEU A 122 32.91 17.32 -7.08
N GLU A 123 32.82 16.12 -6.51
CA GLU A 123 31.79 15.15 -6.85
C GLU A 123 30.99 14.76 -5.60
N CYS A 124 29.65 14.70 -5.72
CA CYS A 124 28.76 14.23 -4.67
C CYS A 124 27.60 13.42 -5.27
N GLN A 125 27.40 12.19 -4.81
CA GLN A 125 26.43 11.25 -5.39
C GLN A 125 25.03 11.39 -4.76
N THR A 126 24.35 12.50 -5.02
CA THR A 126 22.98 12.75 -4.57
C THR A 126 22.30 13.82 -5.41
N ASP A 127 20.98 13.73 -5.53
CA ASP A 127 20.12 14.74 -6.16
C ASP A 127 19.42 15.64 -5.13
N GLY A 128 19.75 15.49 -3.83
CA GLY A 128 19.17 16.28 -2.75
C GLY A 128 17.76 15.84 -2.35
N THR A 129 17.22 14.75 -2.90
CA THR A 129 15.84 14.30 -2.59
C THR A 129 15.77 13.36 -1.39
N LYS A 130 16.83 12.62 -1.10
CA LYS A 130 16.87 11.64 -0.01
C LYS A 130 17.66 12.18 1.17
N GLU A 131 17.07 12.11 2.36
CA GLU A 131 17.79 12.37 3.61
C GLU A 131 19.05 11.52 3.73
N GLY A 132 20.13 12.12 4.21
CA GLY A 132 21.38 11.41 4.40
C GLY A 132 22.59 12.33 4.45
N ARG A 133 23.75 11.71 4.65
CA ARG A 133 25.05 12.38 4.60
C ARG A 133 25.85 11.78 3.46
N TYR A 134 26.15 12.59 2.47
CA TYR A 134 26.81 12.18 1.23
C TYR A 134 28.22 12.76 1.17
N PRO A 135 29.26 11.95 0.93
CA PRO A 135 30.63 12.46 0.84
C PRO A 135 30.77 13.40 -0.37
N ILE A 136 31.49 14.50 -0.18
CA ILE A 136 31.95 15.37 -1.26
C ILE A 136 33.42 15.03 -1.50
N LYS A 137 33.67 14.37 -2.62
CA LYS A 137 35.00 13.91 -3.03
C LYS A 137 35.70 14.98 -3.84
N ILE A 138 37.01 15.06 -3.68
CA ILE A 138 37.89 15.89 -4.51
C ILE A 138 38.57 14.96 -5.51
N ARG A 139 38.45 15.24 -6.80
CA ARG A 139 39.20 14.57 -7.86
C ARG A 139 40.18 15.57 -8.46
N LEU A 140 41.47 15.28 -8.41
CA LEU A 140 42.47 16.15 -9.06
C LEU A 140 42.42 15.94 -10.59
N ASP A 141 42.73 17.00 -11.34
CA ASP A 141 42.89 16.91 -12.78
C ASP A 141 44.17 16.12 -13.12
N GLY A 142 44.13 15.23 -14.12
CA GLY A 142 45.25 14.32 -14.40
C GLY A 142 46.58 15.02 -14.70
N ASP A 143 46.55 16.06 -15.53
CA ASP A 143 47.74 16.86 -15.86
C ASP A 143 48.30 17.64 -14.65
N PHE A 144 47.39 18.02 -13.73
CA PHE A 144 47.75 18.72 -12.50
C PHE A 144 48.38 17.76 -11.48
N GLU A 145 47.81 16.55 -11.35
CA GLU A 145 48.36 15.47 -10.53
C GLU A 145 49.75 15.06 -11.01
N GLU A 146 49.98 14.91 -12.32
CA GLU A 146 51.31 14.63 -12.87
C GLU A 146 52.32 15.74 -12.55
N THR A 147 51.88 17.00 -12.62
CA THR A 147 52.73 18.16 -12.28
C THR A 147 53.12 18.15 -10.81
N LEU A 148 52.18 17.87 -9.91
CA LEU A 148 52.41 17.73 -8.47
C LEU A 148 53.40 16.60 -8.16
N MET A 149 53.20 15.42 -8.77
CA MET A 149 54.00 14.23 -8.52
C MET A 149 55.37 14.25 -9.21
N GLY A 150 55.55 15.01 -10.28
CA GLY A 150 56.81 15.13 -11.00
C GLY A 150 57.63 16.33 -10.57
N LYS A 151 57.13 17.55 -10.86
CA LYS A 151 57.91 18.79 -10.75
C LYS A 151 58.02 19.32 -9.32
N TYR A 152 56.99 19.08 -8.50
CA TYR A 152 56.87 19.70 -7.18
C TYR A 152 57.07 18.75 -6.00
N LEU A 153 57.26 17.45 -6.27
CA LEU A 153 57.32 16.37 -5.27
C LEU A 153 58.27 16.62 -4.08
N ASN A 154 59.43 17.24 -4.33
CA ASN A 154 60.44 17.51 -3.29
C ASN A 154 60.28 18.88 -2.60
N LYS A 155 59.25 19.65 -2.95
CA LYS A 155 59.02 21.02 -2.46
C LYS A 155 57.64 21.21 -1.83
N LEU A 156 56.69 20.38 -2.20
CA LEU A 156 55.27 20.51 -1.87
C LEU A 156 54.67 19.13 -1.62
N GLN A 157 53.85 19.03 -0.57
CA GLN A 157 52.94 17.90 -0.35
C GLN A 157 51.49 18.41 -0.41
N LEU A 158 50.65 17.79 -1.25
CA LEU A 158 49.22 18.08 -1.33
C LEU A 158 48.40 16.96 -0.67
N GLU A 159 47.58 17.30 0.31
CA GLU A 159 46.62 16.40 0.96
C GLU A 159 45.18 16.81 0.58
N THR A 160 44.34 15.86 0.19
CA THR A 160 42.90 16.12 -0.02
C THR A 160 42.08 15.61 1.17
N LYS A 161 41.06 16.38 1.57
CA LYS A 161 40.12 15.98 2.61
C LYS A 161 38.69 16.14 2.14
N GLU A 162 37.94 15.03 2.20
CA GLU A 162 36.52 15.01 1.84
C GLU A 162 35.68 15.91 2.76
N GLY A 163 34.68 16.53 2.16
CA GLY A 163 33.58 17.22 2.84
C GLY A 163 32.34 16.34 2.84
N ALA A 164 31.20 16.90 3.22
CA ALA A 164 29.92 16.21 3.10
C ALA A 164 28.77 17.16 2.80
N LEU A 165 27.87 16.73 1.92
CA LEU A 165 26.54 17.29 1.75
C LEU A 165 25.59 16.54 2.68
N THR A 166 24.98 17.24 3.63
CA THR A 166 23.93 16.70 4.49
C THR A 166 22.58 17.15 3.97
N VAL A 167 21.71 16.19 3.68
CA VAL A 167 20.32 16.43 3.28
C VAL A 167 19.45 16.16 4.50
N SER A 168 18.88 17.21 5.09
CA SER A 168 17.96 17.11 6.22
C SER A 168 16.52 16.90 5.75
N ASN A 169 15.67 16.37 6.62
CA ASN A 169 14.26 16.18 6.31
C ASN A 169 13.60 17.51 5.90
N LYS A 170 12.67 17.42 4.94
CA LYS A 170 11.91 18.56 4.42
C LYS A 170 11.08 19.29 5.48
N TYR A 171 10.51 18.55 6.42
CA TYR A 171 9.46 19.05 7.32
C TYR A 171 9.99 19.45 8.69
N GLY A 172 11.04 18.82 9.19
CA GLY A 172 11.50 19.03 10.56
C GLY A 172 12.59 18.09 11.03
N THR A 173 12.68 17.90 12.35
CA THR A 173 13.71 17.06 12.98
C THR A 173 13.11 16.26 14.14
N TRP A 174 13.74 15.15 14.50
CA TRP A 174 13.37 14.37 15.67
C TRP A 174 13.78 15.09 16.97
N ASP A 175 12.85 15.15 17.91
CA ASP A 175 13.03 15.61 19.29
C ASP A 175 12.58 14.49 20.23
N GLY A 176 13.51 13.61 20.59
CA GLY A 176 13.22 12.39 21.33
C GLY A 176 12.30 11.44 20.55
N ASP A 177 11.11 11.17 21.10
CA ASP A 177 10.08 10.33 20.48
C ASP A 177 9.10 11.13 19.60
N LYS A 178 9.31 12.44 19.44
CA LYS A 178 8.43 13.32 18.66
C LYS A 178 9.11 13.87 17.42
N PHE A 179 8.31 14.29 16.44
CA PHE A 179 8.81 14.97 15.25
C PHE A 179 8.41 16.45 15.27
N LYS A 180 9.41 17.33 15.37
CA LYS A 180 9.25 18.79 15.46
C LYS A 180 9.46 19.44 14.10
N ARG A 181 8.43 20.12 13.61
CA ARG A 181 8.48 20.91 12.36
C ARG A 181 9.35 22.14 12.52
N TYR A 182 9.85 22.69 11.41
CA TYR A 182 10.69 23.89 11.44
C TYR A 182 9.96 25.16 11.91
N ASP A 183 8.62 25.18 11.90
CA ASP A 183 7.82 26.25 12.50
C ASP A 183 7.66 26.11 14.03
N GLY A 184 8.23 25.05 14.62
CA GLY A 184 8.21 24.75 16.04
C GLY A 184 7.06 23.84 16.50
N THR A 185 6.10 23.52 15.64
CA THR A 185 4.96 22.63 15.95
C THR A 185 5.36 21.15 15.90
N TYR A 186 4.55 20.27 16.50
CA TYR A 186 4.75 18.82 16.44
C TYR A 186 3.78 18.16 15.45
N VAL A 187 4.23 17.08 14.84
CA VAL A 187 3.36 16.21 14.03
C VAL A 187 2.50 15.35 14.95
N GLU A 188 1.19 15.30 14.70
CA GLU A 188 0.20 14.54 15.48
C GLU A 188 -0.78 13.84 14.54
N LYS A 189 -1.18 12.61 14.88
CA LYS A 189 -2.11 11.75 14.12
C LYS A 189 -1.76 11.59 12.63
N ASP A 190 -0.48 11.63 12.30
CA ASP A 190 -0.01 11.67 10.92
C ASP A 190 1.26 10.84 10.73
N PHE A 191 1.54 10.49 9.48
CA PHE A 191 2.74 9.78 9.09
C PHE A 191 3.90 10.75 8.80
N ILE A 192 5.12 10.33 9.13
CA ILE A 192 6.34 11.01 8.73
C ILE A 192 7.30 10.02 8.09
N GLU A 193 7.84 10.37 6.92
CA GLU A 193 8.99 9.68 6.35
C GLU A 193 10.26 10.37 6.84
N SER A 194 11.19 9.60 7.41
CA SER A 194 12.51 10.09 7.80
C SER A 194 13.58 9.05 7.52
N LYS A 195 14.63 9.46 6.80
CA LYS A 195 15.77 8.60 6.42
C LYS A 195 15.36 7.28 5.73
N GLY A 196 14.27 7.32 4.95
CA GLY A 196 13.75 6.18 4.21
C GLY A 196 12.85 5.23 5.01
N ASP A 197 12.62 5.51 6.28
CA ASP A 197 11.66 4.79 7.13
C ASP A 197 10.40 5.64 7.34
N THR A 198 9.25 4.98 7.47
CA THR A 198 7.97 5.64 7.78
C THR A 198 7.61 5.41 9.25
N TYR A 199 7.10 6.45 9.90
CA TYR A 199 6.67 6.46 11.30
C TYR A 199 5.26 7.06 11.38
N TYR A 200 4.51 6.74 12.44
CA TYR A 200 3.23 7.39 12.75
C TYR A 200 3.29 8.03 14.13
N LEU A 201 2.76 9.25 14.25
CA LEU A 201 2.72 10.01 15.50
C LEU A 201 1.30 9.97 16.07
N ASP A 202 1.17 9.66 17.35
CA ASP A 202 -0.12 9.63 18.05
C ASP A 202 -0.72 11.04 18.27
N ASP A 203 -1.80 11.11 19.04
CA ASP A 203 -2.50 12.35 19.38
C ASP A 203 -1.71 13.27 20.33
N LYS A 204 -0.58 12.81 20.87
CA LYS A 204 0.36 13.56 21.70
C LYS A 204 1.68 13.83 20.96
N GLY A 205 1.75 13.46 19.68
CA GLY A 205 2.89 13.61 18.80
C GLY A 205 4.04 12.64 19.08
N LYS A 206 3.80 11.56 19.83
CA LYS A 206 4.80 10.51 20.10
C LYS A 206 4.74 9.45 19.01
N LYS A 207 5.89 8.98 18.55
CA LYS A 207 5.94 7.86 17.60
C LYS A 207 5.39 6.58 18.24
N VAL A 208 4.53 5.89 17.50
CA VAL A 208 3.91 4.64 17.95
C VAL A 208 4.81 3.43 17.67
N THR A 209 4.55 2.34 18.37
CA THR A 209 5.17 1.03 18.16
C THR A 209 4.11 -0.07 18.22
N GLY A 210 4.44 -1.27 17.74
CA GLY A 210 3.55 -2.43 17.74
C GLY A 210 2.41 -2.33 16.73
N TRP A 211 1.36 -3.11 16.99
CA TRP A 211 0.13 -3.14 16.21
C TRP A 211 -0.67 -1.85 16.36
N GLN A 212 -1.09 -1.25 15.25
CA GLN A 212 -1.86 -0.02 15.22
C GLN A 212 -2.99 -0.11 14.19
N THR A 213 -4.22 0.22 14.59
CA THR A 213 -5.35 0.30 13.68
C THR A 213 -5.69 1.77 13.42
N LEU A 214 -5.45 2.22 12.19
CA LEU A 214 -5.58 3.62 11.77
C LEU A 214 -6.56 3.68 10.60
N ASN A 215 -7.67 4.42 10.74
CA ASN A 215 -8.70 4.56 9.70
C ASN A 215 -9.19 3.22 9.12
N SER A 216 -9.39 2.22 9.98
CA SER A 216 -9.81 0.83 9.63
C SER A 216 -8.73 -0.04 8.98
N TYR A 217 -7.49 0.44 8.84
CA TYR A 217 -6.37 -0.36 8.36
C TYR A 217 -5.42 -0.71 9.50
N THR A 218 -4.89 -1.92 9.50
CA THR A 218 -3.93 -2.38 10.51
C THR A 218 -2.50 -2.22 9.99
N TYR A 219 -1.62 -1.69 10.82
CA TYR A 219 -0.20 -1.48 10.57
C TYR A 219 0.61 -2.11 11.71
N TYR A 220 1.88 -2.37 11.45
CA TYR A 220 2.84 -2.76 12.49
C TYR A 220 4.08 -1.89 12.44
N PHE A 221 4.43 -1.30 13.58
CA PHE A 221 5.64 -0.51 13.78
C PHE A 221 6.60 -1.28 14.69
N ASP A 222 7.89 -1.38 14.33
CA ASP A 222 8.84 -2.06 15.21
C ASP A 222 9.17 -1.26 16.48
N LYS A 223 10.06 -1.82 17.31
CA LYS A 223 10.51 -1.21 18.57
C LYS A 223 11.11 0.19 18.41
N ASP A 224 11.58 0.54 17.20
CA ASP A 224 12.17 1.84 16.90
C ASP A 224 11.12 2.79 16.26
N GLY A 225 9.90 2.31 16.07
CA GLY A 225 8.77 3.02 15.47
C GLY A 225 8.72 2.96 13.96
N LYS A 226 9.52 2.09 13.32
CA LYS A 226 9.57 1.98 11.86
C LYS A 226 8.44 1.08 11.37
N MET A 227 7.63 1.58 10.44
CA MET A 227 6.54 0.84 9.83
C MET A 227 7.08 -0.35 9.03
N LYS A 228 6.49 -1.54 9.22
CA LYS A 228 6.82 -2.72 8.43
C LYS A 228 6.10 -2.73 7.09
N THR A 229 6.81 -3.23 6.09
CA THR A 229 6.31 -3.58 4.77
C THR A 229 6.92 -4.94 4.40
N GLY A 230 6.24 -5.71 3.56
CA GLY A 230 6.60 -7.10 3.23
C GLY A 230 6.36 -8.08 4.39
N TRP A 231 7.12 -9.17 4.37
CA TRP A 231 7.03 -10.25 5.35
C TRP A 231 7.42 -9.83 6.76
N MET A 232 6.64 -10.26 7.74
CA MET A 232 6.91 -10.10 9.17
C MET A 232 6.52 -11.38 9.91
N GLU A 233 7.40 -11.85 10.79
CA GLU A 233 7.14 -13.01 11.65
C GLU A 233 7.34 -12.63 13.11
N ASN A 234 6.41 -13.06 13.94
CA ASN A 234 6.51 -12.94 15.39
C ASN A 234 5.98 -14.23 16.06
N LYS A 235 5.87 -14.23 17.38
CA LYS A 235 5.38 -15.38 18.15
C LYS A 235 3.93 -15.79 17.84
N ASP A 236 3.13 -14.86 17.30
CA ASP A 236 1.69 -15.03 17.05
C ASP A 236 1.45 -15.59 15.64
N GLY A 237 2.36 -15.33 14.70
CA GLY A 237 2.32 -15.90 13.35
C GLY A 237 3.21 -15.17 12.34
N LYS A 238 3.01 -15.53 11.06
CA LYS A 238 3.56 -14.83 9.90
C LYS A 238 2.50 -13.93 9.28
N TYR A 239 2.92 -12.75 8.87
CA TYR A 239 2.08 -11.68 8.33
C TYR A 239 2.77 -11.09 7.11
N TYR A 240 1.97 -10.45 6.26
CA TYR A 240 2.49 -9.67 5.14
C TYR A 240 1.90 -8.27 5.19
N PHE A 241 2.73 -7.25 4.98
CA PHE A 241 2.31 -5.86 4.90
C PHE A 241 2.53 -5.35 3.48
N ASN A 242 1.50 -4.72 2.90
CA ASN A 242 1.57 -4.13 1.58
C ASN A 242 2.60 -2.99 1.53
N SER A 243 2.92 -2.50 0.33
CA SER A 243 3.92 -1.43 0.15
C SER A 243 3.56 -0.11 0.84
N ASP A 244 2.27 0.10 1.15
CA ASP A 244 1.77 1.25 1.91
C ASP A 244 1.73 1.00 3.43
N GLY A 245 2.19 -0.17 3.89
CA GLY A 245 2.24 -0.56 5.29
C GLY A 245 0.97 -1.21 5.82
N THR A 246 -0.09 -1.32 5.02
CA THR A 246 -1.33 -1.98 5.46
C THR A 246 -1.15 -3.49 5.55
N MET A 247 -1.68 -4.11 6.60
CA MET A 247 -1.68 -5.56 6.78
C MET A 247 -2.50 -6.22 5.67
N HIS A 248 -1.93 -7.23 5.03
CA HIS A 248 -2.57 -8.00 3.97
C HIS A 248 -3.52 -9.05 4.57
N ILE A 249 -4.68 -9.18 3.96
CA ILE A 249 -5.69 -10.21 4.26
C ILE A 249 -6.13 -10.83 2.94
N GLY A 250 -6.47 -12.11 2.96
CA GLY A 250 -6.87 -12.87 1.77
C GLY A 250 -5.69 -13.37 0.94
N TRP A 251 -5.93 -13.52 -0.36
CA TRP A 251 -4.98 -14.12 -1.31
C TRP A 251 -3.83 -13.17 -1.67
N LEU A 252 -2.60 -13.63 -1.47
CA LEU A 252 -1.37 -12.99 -1.94
C LEU A 252 -0.70 -13.88 -2.98
N THR A 253 -0.25 -13.30 -4.10
CA THR A 253 0.66 -13.97 -5.03
C THR A 253 1.99 -13.23 -5.04
N GLU A 254 3.07 -13.92 -4.68
CA GLU A 254 4.42 -13.39 -4.67
C GLU A 254 5.38 -14.39 -5.34
N ASN A 255 6.07 -13.96 -6.40
CA ASN A 255 6.99 -14.82 -7.16
C ASN A 255 6.37 -16.16 -7.62
N GLU A 256 5.13 -16.10 -8.15
CA GLU A 256 4.33 -17.27 -8.60
C GLU A 256 3.78 -18.16 -7.46
N ASP A 257 4.31 -18.03 -6.24
CA ASP A 257 3.75 -18.70 -5.06
C ASP A 257 2.48 -17.97 -4.59
N LYS A 258 1.46 -18.75 -4.22
CA LYS A 258 0.23 -18.22 -3.61
C LYS A 258 0.21 -18.48 -2.11
N TYR A 259 -0.27 -17.52 -1.36
CA TYR A 259 -0.47 -17.58 0.09
C TYR A 259 -1.89 -17.09 0.41
N TYR A 260 -2.42 -17.50 1.56
CA TYR A 260 -3.66 -16.95 2.08
C TYR A 260 -3.45 -16.45 3.51
N PHE A 261 -3.94 -15.24 3.79
CA PHE A 261 -3.92 -14.63 5.11
C PHE A 261 -5.35 -14.56 5.63
N ASP A 262 -5.58 -15.03 6.85
CA ASP A 262 -6.90 -14.99 7.46
C ASP A 262 -7.35 -13.55 7.79
N LYS A 263 -8.53 -13.42 8.38
CA LYS A 263 -9.11 -12.14 8.81
C LYS A 263 -8.27 -11.38 9.84
N ASP A 264 -7.40 -12.08 10.58
CA ASP A 264 -6.50 -11.51 11.57
C ASP A 264 -5.11 -11.24 10.94
N GLY A 265 -4.98 -11.42 9.62
CA GLY A 265 -3.78 -11.20 8.82
C GLY A 265 -2.71 -12.29 8.98
N LYS A 266 -3.05 -13.41 9.62
CA LYS A 266 -2.12 -14.51 9.85
C LYS A 266 -2.08 -15.42 8.64
N MET A 267 -0.88 -15.75 8.19
CA MET A 267 -0.64 -16.66 7.09
C MET A 267 -1.13 -18.07 7.44
N MET A 268 -1.94 -18.64 6.56
CA MET A 268 -2.49 -19.97 6.71
C MET A 268 -1.51 -21.07 6.31
N THR A 269 -1.62 -22.21 6.98
CA THR A 269 -0.81 -23.43 6.73
C THR A 269 -1.69 -24.67 6.91
N GLY A 270 -1.30 -25.80 6.32
CA GLY A 270 -2.06 -27.05 6.37
C GLY A 270 -3.32 -27.04 5.49
N GLU A 271 -4.22 -27.99 5.73
CA GLU A 271 -5.52 -28.07 5.08
C GLU A 271 -6.45 -26.96 5.56
N GLN A 272 -7.01 -26.20 4.63
CA GLN A 272 -7.85 -25.04 4.91
C GLN A 272 -8.99 -24.93 3.90
N GLN A 273 -10.18 -24.59 4.40
CA GLN A 273 -11.28 -24.19 3.53
C GLN A 273 -11.22 -22.66 3.34
N VAL A 274 -10.93 -22.22 2.12
CA VAL A 274 -10.87 -20.81 1.73
C VAL A 274 -11.99 -20.52 0.73
N GLY A 275 -13.12 -20.02 1.22
CA GLY A 275 -14.32 -19.84 0.40
C GLY A 275 -14.73 -21.16 -0.25
N ILE A 276 -14.82 -21.19 -1.59
CA ILE A 276 -15.12 -22.40 -2.37
C ILE A 276 -13.93 -23.35 -2.56
N ARG A 277 -12.74 -23.03 -2.04
CA ARG A 277 -11.52 -23.84 -2.27
C ARG A 277 -11.15 -24.62 -1.03
N HIS A 278 -10.97 -25.93 -1.19
CA HIS A 278 -10.22 -26.74 -0.25
C HIS A 278 -8.75 -26.65 -0.64
N CYS A 279 -7.98 -25.93 0.16
CA CYS A 279 -6.58 -25.62 -0.08
C CYS A 279 -5.69 -26.43 0.85
N VAL A 280 -4.55 -26.89 0.35
CA VAL A 280 -3.46 -27.42 1.17
C VAL A 280 -2.29 -26.45 1.07
N PHE A 281 -1.93 -25.85 2.21
CA PHE A 281 -0.79 -24.95 2.32
C PHE A 281 0.38 -25.66 3.01
N GLY A 282 1.58 -25.50 2.47
CA GLY A 282 2.81 -26.00 3.08
C GLY A 282 3.11 -25.34 4.43
N LYS A 283 4.12 -25.86 5.15
CA LYS A 283 4.58 -25.25 6.43
C LYS A 283 5.16 -23.84 6.25
N ASP A 284 5.61 -23.53 5.04
CA ASP A 284 6.06 -22.19 4.64
C ASP A 284 4.91 -21.30 4.14
N GLY A 285 3.67 -21.81 4.11
CA GLY A 285 2.45 -21.09 3.74
C GLY A 285 2.11 -21.10 2.27
N LYS A 286 2.94 -21.73 1.43
CA LYS A 286 2.70 -21.79 -0.02
C LYS A 286 1.54 -22.74 -0.33
N LEU A 287 0.67 -22.34 -1.24
CA LEU A 287 -0.40 -23.21 -1.75
C LEU A 287 0.23 -24.37 -2.54
N GLU A 288 0.01 -25.59 -2.09
CA GLU A 288 0.47 -26.82 -2.73
C GLU A 288 -0.60 -27.37 -3.68
N THR A 289 -1.84 -27.46 -3.20
CA THR A 289 -3.00 -27.92 -3.99
C THR A 289 -4.25 -27.13 -3.65
N GLU A 290 -5.15 -26.97 -4.61
CA GLU A 290 -6.50 -26.45 -4.39
C GLU A 290 -7.52 -27.28 -5.18
N ASP A 291 -8.63 -27.63 -4.53
CA ASP A 291 -9.80 -28.25 -5.15
C ASP A 291 -11.04 -27.38 -4.86
N LEU A 292 -11.96 -27.29 -5.80
CA LEU A 292 -13.22 -26.55 -5.56
C LEU A 292 -14.21 -27.44 -4.81
N SER A 293 -14.76 -26.94 -3.71
CA SER A 293 -15.86 -27.56 -2.94
C SER A 293 -17.21 -27.45 -3.66
N ILE A 294 -17.24 -26.77 -4.80
CA ILE A 294 -18.38 -26.66 -5.72
C ILE A 294 -17.99 -27.16 -7.11
N ASP A 295 -18.95 -27.75 -7.80
CA ASP A 295 -18.81 -28.15 -9.21
C ASP A 295 -19.17 -26.96 -10.12
N VAL A 296 -18.16 -26.27 -10.67
CA VAL A 296 -18.35 -25.11 -11.56
C VAL A 296 -19.14 -25.43 -12.84
N ASN A 297 -19.35 -26.71 -13.16
CA ASN A 297 -20.16 -27.14 -14.29
C ASN A 297 -21.65 -27.32 -13.97
N LYS A 298 -22.02 -27.39 -12.70
CA LYS A 298 -23.41 -27.42 -12.27
C LYS A 298 -23.98 -26.00 -12.14
N PRO A 299 -25.30 -25.82 -12.34
CA PRO A 299 -25.93 -24.53 -12.20
C PRO A 299 -25.86 -24.07 -10.73
N MET A 300 -25.59 -22.78 -10.52
CA MET A 300 -25.51 -22.16 -9.21
C MET A 300 -26.49 -21.00 -9.08
N ILE A 301 -27.06 -20.82 -7.89
CA ILE A 301 -27.87 -19.65 -7.55
C ILE A 301 -27.50 -19.16 -6.16
N ALA A 302 -27.60 -17.85 -5.96
CA ALA A 302 -27.45 -17.22 -4.66
C ALA A 302 -28.83 -16.82 -4.13
N LEU A 303 -29.31 -17.52 -3.11
CA LEU A 303 -30.45 -17.07 -2.31
C LEU A 303 -29.94 -16.00 -1.35
N THR A 304 -30.62 -14.85 -1.32
CA THR A 304 -30.21 -13.71 -0.49
C THR A 304 -31.37 -13.19 0.33
N PHE A 305 -31.11 -12.88 1.60
CA PHE A 305 -32.13 -12.48 2.56
C PHE A 305 -31.79 -11.12 3.17
N ASP A 306 -32.71 -10.17 3.03
CA ASP A 306 -32.58 -8.80 3.52
C ASP A 306 -33.35 -8.60 4.84
N ASP A 307 -32.99 -7.52 5.54
CA ASP A 307 -33.61 -6.99 6.76
C ASP A 307 -33.35 -7.76 8.06
N GLY A 308 -32.89 -9.01 7.96
CA GLY A 308 -32.66 -9.87 9.11
C GLY A 308 -31.49 -9.46 10.04
N PRO A 309 -31.18 -10.31 11.04
CA PRO A 309 -31.86 -11.56 11.32
C PRO A 309 -33.27 -11.34 11.94
N GLY A 310 -34.24 -12.16 11.53
CA GLY A 310 -35.60 -12.21 12.08
C GLY A 310 -35.83 -13.39 13.03
N ALA A 311 -37.04 -13.48 13.58
CA ALA A 311 -37.39 -14.49 14.60
C ALA A 311 -37.26 -15.95 14.11
N ARG A 312 -37.42 -16.18 12.79
CA ARG A 312 -37.36 -17.52 12.17
C ARG A 312 -36.11 -17.77 11.33
N THR A 313 -35.14 -16.85 11.33
CA THR A 313 -33.89 -17.03 10.56
C THR A 313 -33.13 -18.28 10.95
N LYS A 314 -33.14 -18.67 12.23
CA LYS A 314 -32.49 -19.90 12.68
C LYS A 314 -33.07 -21.17 12.03
N GLU A 315 -34.40 -21.22 11.88
CA GLU A 315 -35.08 -22.35 11.22
C GLU A 315 -34.66 -22.47 9.75
N LEU A 316 -34.56 -21.33 9.06
CA LEU A 316 -34.05 -21.28 7.69
C LEU A 316 -32.60 -21.78 7.59
N LEU A 317 -31.73 -21.41 8.53
CA LEU A 317 -30.34 -21.87 8.59
C LEU A 317 -30.22 -23.39 8.80
N GLU A 318 -31.09 -23.97 9.62
CA GLU A 318 -31.12 -25.42 9.82
C GLU A 318 -31.45 -26.15 8.50
N VAL A 319 -32.41 -25.66 7.73
CA VAL A 319 -32.75 -26.22 6.40
C VAL A 319 -31.61 -26.03 5.39
N LEU A 320 -30.93 -24.88 5.39
CA LEU A 320 -29.74 -24.67 4.56
C LEU A 320 -28.66 -25.71 4.88
N LYS A 321 -28.34 -25.89 6.17
CA LYS A 321 -27.36 -26.86 6.65
C LYS A 321 -27.70 -28.30 6.24
N GLU A 322 -28.94 -28.73 6.45
CA GLU A 322 -29.42 -30.07 6.10
C GLU A 322 -29.29 -30.39 4.61
N ASN A 323 -29.36 -29.36 3.76
CA ASN A 323 -29.27 -29.49 2.30
C ASN A 323 -27.88 -29.18 1.74
N GLY A 324 -26.87 -29.00 2.61
CA GLY A 324 -25.51 -28.60 2.18
C GLY A 324 -25.48 -27.27 1.42
N ALA A 325 -26.46 -26.41 1.68
CA ALA A 325 -26.71 -25.16 1.00
C ALA A 325 -26.18 -23.98 1.81
N ARG A 326 -25.81 -22.90 1.10
CA ARG A 326 -25.40 -21.62 1.68
C ARG A 326 -26.23 -20.48 1.07
N ALA A 327 -26.29 -19.37 1.78
CA ALA A 327 -27.01 -18.16 1.38
C ALA A 327 -26.24 -16.90 1.84
N THR A 328 -26.64 -15.73 1.35
CA THR A 328 -26.10 -14.43 1.81
C THR A 328 -27.17 -13.65 2.57
N PHE A 329 -26.86 -13.21 3.78
CA PHE A 329 -27.80 -12.47 4.64
C PHE A 329 -27.37 -10.99 4.75
N PHE A 330 -28.11 -10.09 4.12
CA PHE A 330 -27.90 -8.64 4.23
C PHE A 330 -28.64 -8.13 5.47
N MET A 331 -27.90 -7.96 6.56
CA MET A 331 -28.47 -7.67 7.88
C MET A 331 -28.53 -6.18 8.20
N VAL A 332 -29.61 -5.77 8.87
CA VAL A 332 -29.76 -4.42 9.41
C VAL A 332 -29.12 -4.34 10.79
N GLY A 333 -28.32 -3.30 11.02
CA GLY A 333 -27.51 -3.15 12.22
C GLY A 333 -28.30 -3.15 13.54
N GLU A 334 -29.55 -2.70 13.52
CA GLU A 334 -30.45 -2.71 14.68
C GLU A 334 -30.83 -4.12 15.14
N ASN A 335 -30.88 -5.10 14.23
CA ASN A 335 -31.29 -6.47 14.53
C ASN A 335 -30.14 -7.32 15.08
N ILE A 336 -28.90 -7.02 14.70
CA ILE A 336 -27.70 -7.81 15.04
C ILE A 336 -27.54 -8.11 16.55
N PRO A 337 -27.65 -7.13 17.47
CA PRO A 337 -27.40 -7.37 18.89
C PRO A 337 -28.34 -8.39 19.54
N ASN A 338 -29.52 -8.61 18.96
CA ASN A 338 -30.53 -9.54 19.48
C ASN A 338 -30.31 -10.99 18.98
N HIS A 339 -29.41 -11.20 18.02
CA HIS A 339 -29.24 -12.48 17.32
C HIS A 339 -27.79 -13.01 17.24
N PRO A 340 -26.95 -12.89 18.29
CA PRO A 340 -25.54 -13.28 18.20
C PRO A 340 -25.34 -14.77 17.90
N ASP A 341 -26.17 -15.66 18.45
CA ASP A 341 -26.05 -17.10 18.22
C ASP A 341 -26.53 -17.49 16.81
N THR A 342 -27.55 -16.82 16.29
CA THR A 342 -27.99 -17.01 14.89
C THR A 342 -26.89 -16.60 13.92
N ILE A 343 -26.20 -15.48 14.19
CA ILE A 343 -25.11 -14.99 13.34
C ILE A 343 -23.89 -15.92 13.40
N LYS A 344 -23.53 -16.45 14.58
CA LYS A 344 -22.50 -17.49 14.67
C LYS A 344 -22.88 -18.74 13.89
N LEU A 345 -24.15 -19.15 13.93
CA LEU A 345 -24.64 -20.28 13.14
C LEU A 345 -24.56 -20.01 11.63
N MET A 346 -24.82 -18.78 11.17
CA MET A 346 -24.60 -18.40 9.77
C MET A 346 -23.15 -18.65 9.37
N GLU A 347 -22.19 -18.18 10.17
CA GLU A 347 -20.75 -18.35 9.94
C GLU A 347 -20.35 -19.84 9.95
N ASP A 348 -20.82 -20.60 10.94
CA ASP A 348 -20.54 -22.04 11.08
C ASP A 348 -21.04 -22.88 9.89
N ILE A 349 -22.13 -22.45 9.24
CA ILE A 349 -22.67 -23.10 8.03
C ILE A 349 -21.90 -22.65 6.76
N GLY A 350 -21.17 -21.53 6.84
CA GLY A 350 -20.52 -20.89 5.70
C GLY A 350 -21.43 -19.94 4.93
N CYS A 351 -22.54 -19.47 5.52
CA CYS A 351 -23.34 -18.42 4.92
C CYS A 351 -22.58 -17.08 4.93
N GLU A 352 -22.83 -16.23 3.94
CA GLU A 352 -22.16 -14.95 3.82
C GLU A 352 -22.90 -13.87 4.62
N LEU A 353 -22.15 -13.10 5.41
CA LEU A 353 -22.66 -11.98 6.18
C LEU A 353 -22.57 -10.68 5.36
N GLY A 354 -23.72 -10.18 4.92
CA GLY A 354 -23.87 -8.95 4.16
C GLY A 354 -24.33 -7.76 5.02
N ASN A 355 -24.00 -6.57 4.56
CA ASN A 355 -24.39 -5.30 5.19
C ASN A 355 -25.69 -4.77 4.57
N HIS A 356 -26.67 -4.40 5.39
CA HIS A 356 -27.90 -3.71 4.96
C HIS A 356 -28.15 -2.41 5.73
N THR A 357 -27.05 -1.74 6.09
CA THR A 357 -26.97 -0.48 6.83
C THR A 357 -27.51 -0.56 8.27
N ALA A 358 -27.27 0.47 9.06
CA ALA A 358 -27.57 0.44 10.50
C ALA A 358 -29.08 0.37 10.77
N HIS A 359 -29.87 1.13 10.02
CA HIS A 359 -31.31 1.33 10.21
C HIS A 359 -32.08 1.33 8.88
N HIS A 360 -31.60 0.59 7.87
CA HIS A 360 -32.23 0.52 6.55
C HIS A 360 -32.32 1.91 5.84
N GLU A 361 -31.27 2.72 5.99
CA GLU A 361 -31.18 4.05 5.44
C GLU A 361 -31.09 4.05 3.91
N ASN A 362 -31.77 5.01 3.27
CA ASN A 362 -31.50 5.30 1.87
C ASN A 362 -30.16 6.08 1.77
N LEU A 363 -29.08 5.35 1.48
CA LEU A 363 -27.71 5.88 1.42
C LEU A 363 -27.56 7.07 0.45
N THR A 364 -28.39 7.16 -0.60
CA THR A 364 -28.31 8.29 -1.56
C THR A 364 -28.74 9.63 -0.96
N LYS A 365 -29.37 9.62 0.22
CA LYS A 365 -29.79 10.81 0.97
C LYS A 365 -28.78 11.23 2.04
N LEU A 366 -27.71 10.47 2.23
CA LEU A 366 -26.69 10.73 3.25
C LEU A 366 -25.45 11.40 2.65
N ASN A 367 -24.68 12.08 3.50
CA ASN A 367 -23.35 12.57 3.16
C ASN A 367 -22.29 11.47 3.41
N GLU A 368 -21.01 11.76 3.09
CA GLU A 368 -19.91 10.80 3.21
C GLU A 368 -19.81 10.18 4.62
N SER A 369 -19.83 11.00 5.66
CA SER A 369 -19.75 10.52 7.04
C SER A 369 -20.98 9.71 7.46
N GLY A 370 -22.17 10.06 6.97
CA GLY A 370 -23.40 9.29 7.21
C GLY A 370 -23.36 7.90 6.57
N ILE A 371 -22.84 7.80 5.34
CA ILE A 371 -22.66 6.49 4.67
C ILE A 371 -21.65 5.64 5.44
N GLN A 372 -20.51 6.21 5.82
CA GLN A 372 -19.48 5.51 6.60
C GLN A 372 -20.01 5.04 7.96
N ALA A 373 -20.80 5.86 8.64
CA ALA A 373 -21.40 5.50 9.92
C ALA A 373 -22.42 4.36 9.77
N ALA A 374 -23.30 4.43 8.77
CA ALA A 374 -24.34 3.43 8.55
C ALA A 374 -23.74 2.05 8.18
N VAL A 375 -22.70 2.01 7.35
CA VAL A 375 -22.00 0.77 6.99
C VAL A 375 -21.11 0.30 8.16
N GLY A 376 -20.38 1.22 8.79
CA GLY A 376 -19.43 0.94 9.86
C GLY A 376 -20.06 0.39 11.13
N ASP A 377 -21.29 0.79 11.46
CA ASP A 377 -22.05 0.27 12.60
C ASP A 377 -22.28 -1.25 12.48
N VAL A 378 -22.82 -1.69 11.35
CA VAL A 378 -23.04 -3.12 11.05
C VAL A 378 -21.73 -3.89 11.13
N ASN A 379 -20.67 -3.41 10.46
CA ASN A 379 -19.37 -4.08 10.46
C ASN A 379 -18.78 -4.18 11.86
N THR A 380 -18.92 -3.15 12.69
CA THR A 380 -18.46 -3.14 14.08
C THR A 380 -19.22 -4.18 14.92
N LYS A 381 -20.54 -4.28 14.73
CA LYS A 381 -21.38 -5.24 15.46
C LYS A 381 -21.08 -6.68 15.05
N LEU A 382 -20.93 -6.97 13.76
CA LEU A 382 -20.51 -8.28 13.27
C LEU A 382 -19.12 -8.65 13.78
N SER A 383 -18.16 -7.72 13.72
CA SER A 383 -16.79 -7.96 14.18
C SER A 383 -16.73 -8.32 15.66
N LYS A 384 -17.62 -7.77 16.50
CA LYS A 384 -17.72 -8.17 17.92
C LYS A 384 -18.24 -9.60 18.13
N ILE A 385 -18.99 -10.16 17.17
CA ILE A 385 -19.62 -11.49 17.29
C ILE A 385 -18.76 -12.57 16.64
N VAL A 386 -18.29 -12.33 15.41
CA VAL A 386 -17.58 -13.34 14.58
C VAL A 386 -16.14 -12.93 14.22
N GLY A 387 -15.68 -11.76 14.66
CA GLY A 387 -14.30 -11.32 14.46
C GLY A 387 -14.02 -10.65 13.11
N HIS A 388 -15.01 -10.47 12.24
CA HIS A 388 -14.90 -9.68 10.99
C HIS A 388 -16.20 -8.92 10.67
N GLY A 389 -16.11 -7.95 9.77
CA GLY A 389 -17.26 -7.23 9.23
C GLY A 389 -17.94 -7.97 8.07
N ALA A 390 -18.93 -7.32 7.45
CA ALA A 390 -19.59 -7.85 6.26
C ALA A 390 -18.66 -7.82 5.04
N THR A 391 -18.86 -8.77 4.12
CA THR A 391 -18.07 -8.91 2.87
C THR A 391 -18.61 -8.07 1.72
N SER A 392 -19.90 -7.74 1.76
CA SER A 392 -20.60 -6.97 0.73
C SER A 392 -21.71 -6.10 1.33
N LEU A 393 -22.18 -5.11 0.57
CA LEU A 393 -23.28 -4.22 0.95
C LEU A 393 -24.41 -4.38 -0.06
N ARG A 394 -25.63 -4.57 0.42
CA ARG A 394 -26.82 -4.32 -0.38
C ARG A 394 -27.40 -2.97 0.04
N PRO A 395 -27.34 -1.93 -0.78
CA PRO A 395 -27.96 -0.66 -0.43
C PRO A 395 -29.49 -0.84 -0.33
N PRO A 396 -30.12 -0.40 0.77
CA PRO A 396 -31.57 -0.41 0.89
C PRO A 396 -32.27 0.16 -0.35
N TYR A 397 -33.34 -0.50 -0.78
CA TYR A 397 -34.10 -0.18 -2.00
C TYR A 397 -33.30 -0.28 -3.32
N GLY A 398 -32.09 -0.86 -3.30
CA GLY A 398 -31.15 -0.84 -4.41
C GLY A 398 -30.61 0.56 -4.76
N ALA A 399 -30.80 1.53 -3.85
CA ALA A 399 -30.50 2.94 -4.08
C ALA A 399 -29.00 3.22 -3.98
N LYS A 400 -28.40 3.71 -5.07
CA LYS A 400 -26.97 4.00 -5.17
C LYS A 400 -26.70 5.21 -6.06
N ASN A 401 -25.63 5.94 -5.76
CA ASN A 401 -25.07 7.02 -6.56
C ASN A 401 -23.52 6.99 -6.46
N ASP A 402 -22.82 7.88 -7.16
CA ASP A 402 -21.36 7.91 -7.16
C ASP A 402 -20.75 8.12 -5.76
N LEU A 403 -21.44 8.88 -4.89
CA LEU A 403 -21.00 9.07 -3.53
C LEU A 403 -21.06 7.76 -2.73
N VAL A 404 -22.16 7.01 -2.84
CA VAL A 404 -22.30 5.69 -2.21
C VAL A 404 -21.23 4.73 -2.72
N LYS A 405 -21.05 4.63 -4.04
CA LYS A 405 -20.03 3.76 -4.64
C LYS A 405 -18.62 4.06 -4.12
N LYS A 406 -18.26 5.35 -4.05
CA LYS A 406 -16.95 5.79 -3.56
C LYS A 406 -16.76 5.55 -2.05
N THR A 407 -17.83 5.65 -1.27
CA THR A 407 -17.75 5.79 0.19
C THR A 407 -18.04 4.50 0.95
N ALA A 408 -18.87 3.62 0.40
CA ALA A 408 -19.37 2.44 1.10
C ALA A 408 -18.25 1.46 1.51
N GLY A 409 -17.14 1.42 0.76
CA GLY A 409 -15.99 0.57 1.09
C GLY A 409 -16.25 -0.94 0.96
N LEU A 410 -17.34 -1.34 0.29
CA LEU A 410 -17.74 -2.73 0.04
C LEU A 410 -18.29 -2.88 -1.39
N PRO A 411 -18.26 -4.08 -1.98
CA PRO A 411 -18.98 -4.35 -3.23
C PRO A 411 -20.49 -4.18 -3.04
N LEU A 412 -21.17 -3.62 -4.04
CA LEU A 412 -22.61 -3.39 -4.00
C LEU A 412 -23.36 -4.55 -4.65
N VAL A 413 -23.99 -5.40 -3.83
CA VAL A 413 -24.76 -6.56 -4.31
C VAL A 413 -26.24 -6.21 -4.41
N LEU A 414 -26.77 -6.35 -5.62
CA LEU A 414 -28.18 -6.18 -5.94
C LEU A 414 -28.76 -7.56 -6.27
N TRP A 415 -29.73 -7.64 -7.18
CA TRP A 415 -30.41 -8.88 -7.52
C TRP A 415 -30.85 -8.90 -8.98
N SER A 416 -30.94 -10.08 -9.57
CA SER A 416 -31.50 -10.29 -10.89
C SER A 416 -32.94 -10.79 -10.84
N VAL A 417 -33.37 -11.31 -9.70
CA VAL A 417 -34.73 -11.78 -9.43
C VAL A 417 -35.24 -11.16 -8.14
N ASP A 418 -36.32 -10.39 -8.23
CA ASP A 418 -37.09 -9.92 -7.08
C ASP A 418 -38.29 -10.85 -6.88
N THR A 419 -38.43 -11.44 -5.69
CA THR A 419 -39.58 -12.29 -5.38
C THR A 419 -40.85 -11.50 -5.05
N GLU A 420 -40.72 -10.19 -4.83
CA GLU A 420 -41.77 -9.30 -4.31
C GLU A 420 -42.46 -9.83 -3.03
N ASP A 421 -41.75 -10.65 -2.24
CA ASP A 421 -42.28 -11.26 -1.00
C ASP A 421 -42.76 -10.24 0.03
N TRP A 422 -42.07 -9.10 0.14
CA TRP A 422 -42.42 -7.94 0.95
C TRP A 422 -43.77 -7.30 0.55
N LYS A 423 -44.15 -7.42 -0.73
CA LYS A 423 -45.35 -6.83 -1.32
C LYS A 423 -46.51 -7.83 -1.40
N LEU A 424 -46.24 -9.05 -1.88
CA LEU A 424 -47.25 -10.08 -2.13
C LEU A 424 -47.72 -10.75 -0.83
N LYS A 425 -46.84 -10.85 0.18
CA LYS A 425 -47.14 -11.41 1.50
C LYS A 425 -47.79 -12.79 1.46
N ASN A 426 -47.35 -13.63 0.51
CA ASN A 426 -47.97 -14.90 0.20
C ASN A 426 -46.92 -15.96 -0.10
N LYS A 427 -46.91 -17.03 0.70
CA LYS A 427 -45.95 -18.13 0.59
C LYS A 427 -45.89 -18.74 -0.81
N GLU A 428 -47.04 -19.10 -1.38
CA GLU A 428 -47.12 -19.78 -2.67
C GLU A 428 -46.62 -18.90 -3.82
N ALA A 429 -46.93 -17.61 -3.78
CA ALA A 429 -46.45 -16.64 -4.76
C ALA A 429 -44.93 -16.45 -4.66
N THR A 430 -44.40 -16.30 -3.44
CA THR A 430 -42.96 -16.21 -3.18
C THR A 430 -42.24 -17.48 -3.63
N TYR A 431 -42.76 -18.66 -3.28
CA TYR A 431 -42.22 -19.95 -3.71
C TYR A 431 -42.14 -20.05 -5.25
N LYS A 432 -43.23 -19.71 -5.95
CA LYS A 432 -43.24 -19.67 -7.42
C LYS A 432 -42.22 -18.69 -7.99
N ALA A 433 -42.05 -17.52 -7.37
CA ALA A 433 -41.06 -16.54 -7.81
C ALA A 433 -39.63 -17.09 -7.66
N ILE A 434 -39.30 -17.76 -6.55
CA ILE A 434 -38.01 -18.44 -6.36
C ILE A 434 -37.80 -19.49 -7.46
N MET A 435 -38.75 -20.41 -7.64
CA MET A 435 -38.59 -21.54 -8.56
C MET A 435 -38.54 -21.10 -10.04
N ASN A 436 -39.27 -20.05 -10.42
CA ASN A 436 -39.24 -19.49 -11.78
C ASN A 436 -37.99 -18.63 -12.03
N GLY A 437 -37.49 -17.99 -10.97
CA GLY A 437 -36.26 -17.20 -10.98
C GLY A 437 -34.99 -18.05 -10.94
N ALA A 438 -35.07 -19.33 -10.59
CA ALA A 438 -33.92 -20.22 -10.51
C ALA A 438 -33.28 -20.46 -11.90
N LYS A 439 -32.19 -19.75 -12.18
CA LYS A 439 -31.33 -19.92 -13.36
C LYS A 439 -29.88 -19.72 -12.94
N ASP A 440 -28.97 -20.44 -13.60
CA ASP A 440 -27.53 -20.34 -13.30
C ASP A 440 -27.04 -18.89 -13.29
N GLY A 441 -26.37 -18.50 -12.20
CA GLY A 441 -25.83 -17.17 -12.00
C GLY A 441 -26.80 -16.16 -11.36
N ASN A 442 -28.05 -16.51 -11.09
CA ASN A 442 -29.00 -15.56 -10.51
C ASN A 442 -28.77 -15.29 -9.02
N ILE A 443 -29.03 -14.04 -8.64
CA ILE A 443 -29.14 -13.58 -7.25
C ILE A 443 -30.60 -13.29 -6.98
N ILE A 444 -31.20 -14.02 -6.04
CA ILE A 444 -32.62 -13.97 -5.70
C ILE A 444 -32.82 -13.20 -4.40
N LEU A 445 -33.62 -12.13 -4.44
CA LEU A 445 -33.97 -11.29 -3.29
C LEU A 445 -35.18 -11.86 -2.52
N LEU A 446 -35.00 -12.06 -1.21
CA LEU A 446 -36.01 -12.42 -0.21
C LEU A 446 -35.78 -11.60 1.07
N HIS A 447 -36.72 -11.67 2.02
CA HIS A 447 -36.63 -11.05 3.35
C HIS A 447 -36.94 -12.08 4.46
N ASP A 448 -35.95 -12.42 5.30
CA ASP A 448 -36.06 -13.45 6.34
C ASP A 448 -36.76 -12.98 7.63
N ILE A 449 -37.27 -11.74 7.63
CA ILE A 449 -38.12 -11.18 8.69
C ILE A 449 -39.60 -11.55 8.55
N HIS A 450 -39.98 -12.25 7.47
CA HIS A 450 -41.36 -12.57 7.15
C HIS A 450 -41.62 -14.08 7.10
N SER A 451 -42.62 -14.55 7.86
CA SER A 451 -42.93 -16.00 7.93
C SER A 451 -43.25 -16.62 6.58
N TRP A 452 -44.01 -15.93 5.71
CA TRP A 452 -44.33 -16.46 4.37
C TRP A 452 -43.10 -16.58 3.47
N SER A 453 -42.09 -15.72 3.65
CA SER A 453 -40.85 -15.77 2.89
C SER A 453 -39.97 -16.91 3.37
N VAL A 454 -39.84 -17.06 4.70
CA VAL A 454 -39.14 -18.19 5.32
C VAL A 454 -39.79 -19.53 4.94
N ASP A 455 -41.14 -19.63 5.02
CA ASP A 455 -41.86 -20.85 4.63
C ASP A 455 -41.65 -21.21 3.14
N ALA A 456 -41.63 -20.19 2.26
CA ALA A 456 -41.37 -20.39 0.84
C ALA A 456 -39.93 -20.83 0.56
N ALA A 457 -38.95 -20.23 1.25
CA ALA A 457 -37.55 -20.59 1.14
C ALA A 457 -37.28 -22.02 1.65
N ILE A 458 -37.83 -22.38 2.82
CA ILE A 458 -37.74 -23.72 3.40
C ILE A 458 -38.28 -24.78 2.43
N GLU A 459 -39.38 -24.49 1.73
CA GLU A 459 -39.93 -25.41 0.72
C GLU A 459 -39.10 -25.44 -0.58
N ALA A 460 -38.54 -24.30 -0.99
CA ALA A 460 -37.79 -24.19 -2.24
C ALA A 460 -36.39 -24.82 -2.18
N ILE A 461 -35.66 -24.64 -1.07
CA ILE A 461 -34.26 -25.10 -0.90
C ILE A 461 -34.06 -26.58 -1.32
N PRO A 462 -34.75 -27.56 -0.72
CA PRO A 462 -34.55 -28.97 -1.08
C PRO A 462 -34.92 -29.26 -2.53
N GLN A 463 -35.90 -28.54 -3.09
CA GLN A 463 -36.33 -28.74 -4.48
C GLN A 463 -35.34 -28.15 -5.48
N LEU A 464 -34.69 -27.03 -5.16
CA LEU A 464 -33.62 -26.45 -5.97
C LEU A 464 -32.41 -27.39 -6.00
N VAL A 465 -32.01 -27.90 -4.82
CA VAL A 465 -30.93 -28.89 -4.71
C VAL A 465 -31.27 -30.17 -5.48
N ALA A 466 -32.48 -30.70 -5.35
CA ALA A 466 -32.94 -31.87 -6.11
C ALA A 466 -32.96 -31.65 -7.64
N ARG A 467 -33.13 -30.40 -8.10
CA ARG A 467 -33.01 -30.01 -9.51
C ARG A 467 -31.56 -29.84 -9.98
N GLY A 468 -30.58 -30.07 -9.11
CA GLY A 468 -29.15 -30.00 -9.42
C GLY A 468 -28.53 -28.62 -9.27
N PHE A 469 -29.25 -27.65 -8.69
CA PHE A 469 -28.65 -26.36 -8.33
C PHE A 469 -27.75 -26.50 -7.11
N GLN A 470 -26.60 -25.84 -7.17
CA GLN A 470 -25.78 -25.56 -6.00
C GLN A 470 -26.21 -24.20 -5.43
N LEU A 471 -26.66 -24.19 -4.19
CA LEU A 471 -27.04 -22.99 -3.45
C LEU A 471 -25.79 -22.45 -2.76
N VAL A 472 -25.26 -21.35 -3.27
CA VAL A 472 -23.98 -20.75 -2.88
C VAL A 472 -24.19 -19.33 -2.36
N THR A 473 -23.20 -18.78 -1.66
CA THR A 473 -23.20 -17.34 -1.35
C THR A 473 -22.95 -16.50 -2.59
N VAL A 474 -23.18 -15.20 -2.52
CA VAL A 474 -22.90 -14.27 -3.63
C VAL A 474 -21.41 -14.20 -3.92
N SER A 475 -20.56 -14.15 -2.89
CA SER A 475 -19.10 -14.16 -3.07
C SER A 475 -18.60 -15.47 -3.67
N GLU A 476 -19.13 -16.61 -3.24
CA GLU A 476 -18.79 -17.91 -3.84
C GLU A 476 -19.23 -18.00 -5.30
N LEU A 477 -20.43 -17.50 -5.62
CA LEU A 477 -20.94 -17.45 -6.99
C LEU A 477 -20.05 -16.56 -7.88
N ALA A 478 -19.57 -15.44 -7.36
CA ALA A 478 -18.64 -14.55 -8.07
C ALA A 478 -17.28 -15.23 -8.31
N ASP A 479 -16.70 -15.85 -7.28
CA ASP A 479 -15.41 -16.55 -7.38
C ASP A 479 -15.47 -17.74 -8.34
N ALA A 480 -16.57 -18.51 -8.31
CA ALA A 480 -16.84 -19.60 -9.24
C ALA A 480 -16.98 -19.17 -10.71
N ARG A 481 -17.03 -17.86 -10.96
CA ARG A 481 -17.14 -17.22 -12.27
C ARG A 481 -15.91 -16.37 -12.58
N ASP A 482 -14.85 -16.54 -11.79
CA ASP A 482 -13.59 -15.79 -11.88
C ASP A 482 -13.79 -14.27 -11.76
N VAL A 483 -14.79 -13.85 -10.98
CA VAL A 483 -15.10 -12.43 -10.73
C VAL A 483 -14.68 -12.04 -9.32
N GLN A 484 -13.58 -11.30 -9.21
CA GLN A 484 -13.21 -10.63 -7.97
C GLN A 484 -14.06 -9.36 -7.79
N MET A 485 -15.04 -9.42 -6.88
CA MET A 485 -15.90 -8.27 -6.57
C MET A 485 -15.08 -7.09 -6.03
N GLN A 486 -15.32 -5.89 -6.58
CA GLN A 486 -14.59 -4.67 -6.25
C GLN A 486 -15.46 -3.73 -5.43
N ASN A 487 -14.84 -3.01 -4.49
CA ASN A 487 -15.52 -2.01 -3.67
C ASN A 487 -16.15 -0.92 -4.56
N GLY A 488 -17.41 -0.60 -4.30
CA GLY A 488 -18.16 0.42 -5.04
C GLY A 488 -18.74 -0.03 -6.38
N GLU A 489 -18.34 -1.19 -6.90
CA GLU A 489 -18.95 -1.76 -8.11
C GLU A 489 -20.27 -2.47 -7.79
N SER A 490 -21.16 -2.56 -8.79
CA SER A 490 -22.51 -3.09 -8.62
C SER A 490 -22.71 -4.42 -9.35
N TYR A 491 -23.24 -5.41 -8.64
CA TYR A 491 -23.41 -6.77 -9.13
C TYR A 491 -24.87 -7.21 -9.02
N PHE A 492 -25.45 -7.71 -10.12
CA PHE A 492 -26.86 -8.15 -10.17
C PHE A 492 -27.00 -9.67 -10.38
N SER A 493 -26.00 -10.30 -11.00
CA SER A 493 -25.94 -11.72 -11.32
C SER A 493 -24.52 -12.08 -11.79
N PHE A 494 -24.19 -13.36 -11.80
CA PHE A 494 -22.95 -13.90 -12.36
C PHE A 494 -23.23 -15.08 -13.30
N PRO A 495 -23.79 -14.80 -14.50
CA PRO A 495 -24.04 -15.86 -15.48
C PRO A 495 -22.72 -16.53 -15.90
N LYS A 496 -22.78 -17.83 -16.23
CA LYS A 496 -21.62 -18.51 -16.82
C LYS A 496 -21.25 -17.85 -18.15
N GLN A 497 -19.98 -17.52 -18.33
CA GLN A 497 -19.46 -17.01 -19.60
C GLN A 497 -19.56 -18.14 -20.64
N GLN A 498 -20.06 -17.81 -21.84
CA GLN A 498 -20.25 -18.77 -22.93
C GLN A 498 -18.93 -19.17 -23.58
#